data_AF-A0A2M6P175-F1
#
_entry.id   AF-A0A2M6P175-F1
#
_cell.length_a   1.000
_cell.length_b   1.000
_cell.length_c   1.000
_cell.angle_alpha   90.00
_cell.angle_beta   90.00
_cell.angle_gamma   90.00
#
_symmetry.space_group_name_H-M   'P 1'
#
loop_
_entity.id
_entity.type
_entity.pdbx_description
1 polymer ?
#
loop_
_entity_poly.entity_id
_entity_poly.type
_entity_poly.pdbx_seq_one_letter_code
_entity_poly.pdbx_strand_id
1 'polypeptide(L)' 'SFDFVLIEKLSKEGFSREWGARPLNRLIEDKIETYIADKIINGEAKAGDEILIDKI' A
#
# COMPACT_ATOMS: atom_id res chain seq x y z
N SER A 1 -7.63 6.12 3.07
CA SER A 1 -8.46 4.93 3.37
C SER A 1 -8.12 3.80 2.40
N PHE A 2 -8.35 2.54 2.79
CA PHE A 2 -8.02 1.36 1.96
C PHE A 2 -9.28 0.55 1.67
N ASP A 3 -9.39 0.04 0.45
CA ASP A 3 -10.46 -0.91 0.11
C ASP A 3 -10.21 -2.30 0.72
N PHE A 4 -11.29 -2.98 1.12
CA PHE A 4 -11.21 -4.30 1.75
C PHE A 4 -10.62 -5.36 0.80
N VAL A 5 -10.97 -5.29 -0.48
CA VAL A 5 -10.46 -6.21 -1.51
C VAL A 5 -8.93 -6.05 -1.65
N LEU A 6 -8.44 -4.82 -1.58
CA LEU A 6 -7.01 -4.52 -1.62
C LEU A 6 -6.29 -5.10 -0.40
N ILE A 7 -6.86 -4.95 0.80
CA ILE A 7 -6.29 -5.52 2.03
C ILE A 7 -6.16 -7.05 1.93
N GLU A 8 -7.19 -7.73 1.42
CA GLU A 8 -7.14 -9.18 1.22
C GLU A 8 -6.05 -9.59 0.22
N LYS A 9 -5.93 -8.85 -0.90
CA LYS A 9 -4.91 -9.12 -1.93
C LYS A 9 -3.50 -8.96 -1.36
N LEU A 10 -3.23 -7.86 -0.66
CA LEU A 10 -1.95 -7.60 -0.02
C LEU A 10 -1.64 -8.66 1.03
N SER A 11 -2.62 -9.04 1.84
CA SER A 11 -2.45 -10.09 2.87
C SER A 11 -2.07 -11.43 2.25
N LYS A 12 -2.63 -11.79 1.08
CA LYS A 12 -2.27 -13.02 0.36
C LYS A 12 -0.87 -12.95 -0.27
N GLU A 13 -0.50 -11.80 -0.83
CA GLU A 13 0.82 -11.60 -1.46
C GLU A 13 1.96 -11.46 -0.45
N GLY A 14 1.71 -10.80 0.68
CA GLY A 14 2.70 -10.47 1.70
C GLY A 14 2.86 -11.53 2.80
N PHE A 15 2.01 -12.56 2.83
CA PHE A 15 2.12 -13.62 3.83
C PHE A 15 3.05 -14.73 3.34
N SER A 16 4.16 -14.93 4.05
CA SER A 16 5.02 -16.10 3.86
C SER A 16 4.90 -17.02 5.06
N ARG A 17 4.77 -18.32 4.82
CA ARG A 17 4.73 -19.34 5.88
C ARG A 17 6.01 -19.37 6.71
N GLU A 18 7.15 -19.05 6.09
CA GLU A 18 8.47 -19.07 6.74
C GLU A 18 8.76 -17.76 7.49
N TRP A 19 8.24 -16.64 6.99
CA TRP A 19 8.59 -15.29 7.47
C TRP A 19 7.42 -14.52 8.11
N GLY A 20 6.25 -15.15 8.23
CA GLY A 20 5.02 -14.53 8.74
C GLY A 20 4.61 -13.30 7.92
N ALA A 21 4.20 -12.24 8.61
CA ALA A 21 3.80 -10.96 8.01
C ALA A 21 4.98 -10.04 7.65
N ARG A 22 6.24 -10.46 7.78
CA ARG A 22 7.39 -9.60 7.40
C ARG A 22 7.39 -9.21 5.91
N PRO A 23 7.10 -10.11 4.96
CA PRO A 23 6.99 -9.71 3.56
C PRO A 23 5.80 -8.78 3.31
N LEU A 24 4.75 -8.84 4.14
CA LEU A 24 3.60 -7.93 4.07
C LEU A 24 4.00 -6.50 4.41
N ASN A 25 4.75 -6.29 5.50
CA ASN A 25 5.26 -4.96 5.83
C ASN A 25 6.11 -4.40 4.69
N ARG A 26 7.00 -5.23 4.14
CA ARG A 26 7.84 -4.83 3.00
C ARG A 26 7.02 -4.51 1.75
N LEU A 27 5.98 -5.30 1.47
CA LEU A 27 5.07 -5.07 0.34
C LEU A 27 4.31 -3.74 0.49
N ILE A 28 3.89 -3.41 1.72
CA ILE A 28 3.22 -2.14 2.03
C ILE A 28 4.20 -0.99 1.83
N GLU A 29 5.40 -1.04 2.40
CA GLU A 29 6.43 -0.01 2.19
C GLU A 29 6.74 0.16 0.70
N ASP A 30 7.13 -0.92 0.01
CA ASP A 30 7.57 -0.85 -1.39
C ASP A 30 6.45 -0.40 -2.34
N LYS A 31 5.19 -0.82 -2.14
CA LYS A 31 4.08 -0.46 -3.04
C LYS A 31 3.33 0.80 -2.61
N ILE A 32 2.89 0.88 -1.35
CA ILE A 32 2.01 1.97 -0.89
C ILE A 32 2.80 3.26 -0.70
N GLU A 33 3.99 3.23 -0.06
CA GLU A 33 4.77 4.45 0.11
C GLU A 33 5.24 4.99 -1.23
N THR A 34 5.71 4.12 -2.13
CA THR A 34 6.11 4.53 -3.49
C THR A 34 4.94 5.16 -4.26
N TYR A 35 3.76 4.54 -4.23
CA TYR A 35 2.56 5.10 -4.88
C TYR A 35 2.20 6.48 -4.33
N ILE A 36 2.24 6.66 -3.01
CA ILE A 36 1.93 7.95 -2.38
C ILE A 36 3.03 8.98 -2.73
N ALA A 37 4.30 8.59 -2.71
CA ALA A 37 5.41 9.46 -3.10
C ALA A 37 5.26 9.97 -4.53
N ASP A 38 4.93 9.09 -5.48
CA ASP A 38 4.67 9.48 -6.87
C ASP A 38 3.51 10.47 -6.97
N LYS A 39 2.42 10.24 -6.23
CA LYS A 39 1.27 11.17 -6.20
C LYS A 39 1.63 12.54 -5.65
N ILE A 40 2.47 12.59 -4.62
CA ILE A 40 2.96 13.84 -4.04
C ILE A 40 3.87 14.57 -5.05
N ILE A 41 4.80 13.85 -5.68
CA ILE A 41 5.75 14.41 -6.66
C ILE A 41 4.99 14.97 -7.88
N ASN A 42 3.95 14.27 -8.35
CA ASN A 42 3.10 14.71 -9.45
C ASN A 42 2.12 15.82 -9.06
N GLY A 43 2.06 16.20 -7.78
CA GLY A 43 1.15 17.24 -7.27
C GLY A 43 -0.32 16.81 -7.18
N GLU A 44 -0.58 15.51 -7.30
CA GLU A 44 -1.91 14.90 -7.20
C GLU A 44 -2.36 14.67 -5.76
N ALA A 45 -1.42 14.66 -4.81
CA ALA A 45 -1.69 14.55 -3.38
C ALA A 45 -0.96 15.65 -2.61
N LYS A 46 -1.67 16.31 -1.68
CA LYS A 46 -1.14 17.35 -0.80
C LYS A 46 -1.34 16.99 0.67
N ALA A 47 -0.62 17.72 1.52
CA ALA A 47 -0.78 17.58 2.96
C ALA A 47 -2.23 17.90 3.36
N GLY A 48 -2.87 16.94 4.04
CA GLY A 48 -4.27 17.04 4.45
C GLY A 48 -5.27 16.35 3.51
N ASP A 49 -4.82 15.86 2.35
CA ASP A 49 -5.68 15.09 1.46
C ASP A 49 -5.88 13.66 1.97
N GLU A 50 -7.11 13.17 1.88
CA GLU A 50 -7.43 11.76 2.09
C GLU A 50 -7.34 11.01 0.76
N ILE A 51 -6.37 10.11 0.66
CA ILE A 51 -6.22 9.24 -0.50
C ILE A 51 -6.95 7.93 -0.24
N LEU A 52 -7.91 7.58 -1.09
CA LEU A 52 -8.48 6.24 -1.15
C LEU A 52 -7.62 5.39 -2.10
N ILE A 53 -7.06 4.30 -1.59
CA ILE A 53 -6.29 3.35 -2.40
C ILE A 53 -7.17 2.12 -2.63
N ASP A 54 -7.61 1.96 -3.87
CA ASP A 54 -8.41 0.84 -4.35
C ASP A 54 -7.57 -0.17 -5.17
N LYS A 55 -6.51 0.31 -5.84
CA LYS A 55 -5.65 -0.52 -6.69
C LYS A 55 -4.19 -0.05 -6.72
N ILE A 56 -3.29 -1.04 -6.55
CA ILE A 56 -1.83 -0.98 -6.71
C ILE A 56 -1.31 -2.30 -7.31
#